data_AF-A0A9P9T9P7-F1
#
_entry.id   AF-A0A9P9T9P7-F1
#
_cell.length_a   1.000
_cell.length_b   1.000
_cell.length_c   1.000
_cell.angle_alpha   90.00
_cell.angle_beta   90.00
_cell.angle_gamma   90.00
#
_symmetry.space_group_name_H-M   'P 1'
#
loop_
_entity.id
_entity.type
_entity.pdbx_description
1 polymer ?
#
loop_
_entity_poly.entity_id
_entity_poly.type
_entity_poly.pdbx_seq_one_letter_code
_entity_poly.pdbx_strand_id
1 'polypeptide(L)'
;MGLGRATGGDLDDAIQILDHLRKHCVNAVELLSMAEFDGNVGWGYGNTHHFCVESSAGGRDKYRHLNLLEAISTTIPPDLLTNSGTFTSGAAFLVEEMHVDGFRVDLTDAIHRNNKLYVDGRELGHANVYGQNFLCQWSRTLRMIKPAVILIAEDRTGWDAITKPSTQGGLGFQAKWDLGFYHCLIGDSDYSGGWPRLFFNAGLGENDALQFDHLSEALYNTRYYRVIVPESRDEAGNAGGPARTIVVAVNHAPLFGPTRTVAKARYVLCYGLSLLSAATPVFFMGEEVGAQQPYRYNNFLHRREDIIALRDGIGRPMFHFFKDLIS
;
A
#
# COMPACT_ATOMS: atom_id res chain seq x y z
N MET A 1 3.31 5.31 -15.54
CA MET A 1 2.18 4.99 -16.42
C MET A 1 2.34 5.35 -17.89
N GLY A 2 3.46 5.93 -18.37
CA GLY A 2 3.61 6.67 -19.65
C GLY A 2 3.15 6.09 -21.00
N LEU A 3 2.17 5.18 -21.07
CA LEU A 3 1.29 4.93 -22.22
C LEU A 3 2.03 4.77 -23.55
N GLY A 4 3.11 3.96 -23.54
CA GLY A 4 3.93 3.70 -24.71
C GLY A 4 5.11 4.67 -24.94
N ARG A 5 5.26 5.71 -24.11
CA ARG A 5 6.41 6.63 -24.12
C ARG A 5 7.64 6.00 -23.48
N ALA A 6 8.81 6.43 -23.96
CA ALA A 6 10.12 6.01 -23.44
C ALA A 6 10.45 6.58 -22.05
N THR A 7 9.79 7.69 -21.66
CA THR A 7 9.99 8.35 -20.37
C THR A 7 9.00 7.87 -19.31
N GLY A 8 9.20 8.34 -18.07
CA GLY A 8 8.15 8.36 -17.06
C GLY A 8 6.89 9.06 -17.59
N GLY A 9 5.73 8.61 -17.10
CA GLY A 9 4.48 9.31 -17.37
C GLY A 9 4.16 10.30 -16.26
N ASP A 10 3.25 11.23 -16.54
CA ASP A 10 2.84 12.29 -15.62
C ASP A 10 1.36 12.12 -15.19
N LEU A 11 0.80 13.13 -14.52
CA LEU A 11 -0.61 13.11 -14.10
C LEU A 11 -1.60 13.13 -15.27
N ASP A 12 -1.23 13.63 -16.46
CA ASP A 12 -2.10 13.53 -17.64
C ASP A 12 -2.20 12.09 -18.13
N ASP A 13 -1.09 11.35 -18.08
CA ASP A 13 -1.09 9.91 -18.36
C ASP A 13 -1.91 9.14 -17.32
N ALA A 14 -1.86 9.58 -16.05
CA ALA A 14 -2.67 8.99 -14.98
C ALA A 14 -4.17 9.21 -15.21
N ILE A 15 -4.58 10.42 -15.59
CA ILE A 15 -5.98 10.76 -15.89
C ILE A 15 -6.55 9.84 -16.98
N GLN A 16 -5.76 9.55 -18.02
CA GLN A 16 -6.18 8.66 -19.12
C GLN A 16 -6.44 7.22 -18.67
N ILE A 17 -5.87 6.78 -17.55
CA ILE A 17 -6.04 5.43 -17.01
C ILE A 17 -7.27 5.34 -16.08
N LEU A 18 -7.85 6.46 -15.66
CA LEU A 18 -9.06 6.45 -14.83
C LEU A 18 -10.21 5.68 -15.48
N ASP A 19 -10.37 5.76 -16.80
CA ASP A 19 -11.38 4.97 -17.52
C ASP A 19 -11.10 3.46 -17.47
N HIS A 20 -9.82 3.07 -17.46
CA HIS A 20 -9.42 1.68 -17.25
C HIS A 20 -9.77 1.23 -15.83
N LEU A 21 -9.41 2.02 -14.81
CA LEU A 21 -9.71 1.73 -13.40
C LEU A 21 -11.22 1.67 -13.13
N ARG A 22 -12.00 2.58 -13.72
CA ARG A 22 -13.47 2.55 -13.61
C ARG A 22 -14.07 1.29 -14.21
N LYS A 23 -13.52 0.77 -15.32
CA LYS A 23 -13.95 -0.51 -15.91
C LYS A 23 -13.65 -1.71 -15.02
N HIS A 24 -12.74 -1.57 -14.07
CA HIS A 24 -12.42 -2.52 -13.01
C HIS A 24 -13.24 -2.31 -11.74
N CYS A 25 -14.22 -1.41 -11.75
CA CYS A 25 -15.02 -1.05 -10.58
C CYS A 25 -14.17 -0.52 -9.40
N VAL A 26 -12.98 0.00 -9.69
CA VAL A 26 -12.16 0.72 -8.69
C VAL A 26 -12.88 2.02 -8.33
N ASN A 27 -13.09 2.22 -7.03
CA ASN A 27 -13.83 3.36 -6.48
C ASN A 27 -12.94 4.40 -5.77
N ALA A 28 -11.67 4.07 -5.54
CA ALA A 28 -10.66 4.96 -4.97
C ALA A 28 -9.28 4.59 -5.52
N VAL A 29 -8.39 5.57 -5.65
CA VAL A 29 -7.00 5.38 -6.05
C VAL A 29 -6.11 5.94 -4.96
N GLU A 30 -5.19 5.11 -4.46
CA GLU A 30 -4.13 5.55 -3.56
C GLU A 30 -2.88 5.87 -4.38
N LEU A 31 -2.45 7.13 -4.38
CA LEU A 31 -1.15 7.52 -4.95
C LEU A 31 -0.08 7.48 -3.88
N LEU A 32 1.14 7.04 -4.23
CA LEU A 32 2.34 7.30 -3.43
C LEU A 32 2.54 8.81 -3.24
N SER A 33 3.33 9.19 -2.23
CA SER A 33 3.57 10.59 -1.86
C SER A 33 3.90 11.46 -3.07
N MET A 34 3.11 12.50 -3.27
CA MET A 34 3.24 13.47 -4.37
C MET A 34 3.80 14.81 -3.89
N ALA A 35 4.20 14.93 -2.62
CA ALA A 35 4.95 16.08 -2.14
C ALA A 35 6.35 16.11 -2.77
N GLU A 36 6.83 17.27 -3.22
CA GLU A 36 8.10 17.40 -3.96
C GLU A 36 9.27 16.76 -3.20
N PHE A 37 9.99 15.89 -3.89
CA PHE A 37 11.06 15.07 -3.34
C PHE A 37 12.31 15.10 -4.21
N ASP A 38 13.44 14.67 -3.64
CA ASP A 38 14.69 14.58 -4.39
C ASP A 38 15.01 13.11 -4.71
N GLY A 39 15.49 12.88 -5.93
CA GLY A 39 15.87 11.56 -6.45
C GLY A 39 14.70 10.58 -6.58
N ASN A 40 15.03 9.31 -6.89
CA ASN A 40 14.04 8.26 -7.15
C ASN A 40 14.00 7.17 -6.07
N VAL A 41 14.93 7.18 -5.11
CA VAL A 41 15.13 6.09 -4.15
C VAL A 41 14.02 6.06 -3.11
N GLY A 42 13.58 7.25 -2.66
CA GLY A 42 12.56 7.37 -1.63
C GLY A 42 11.13 7.19 -2.12
N TRP A 43 10.90 7.18 -3.44
CA TRP A 43 9.55 7.11 -4.03
C TRP A 43 8.57 8.14 -3.44
N GLY A 44 9.03 9.38 -3.29
CA GLY A 44 8.24 10.44 -2.64
C GLY A 44 8.31 10.45 -1.12
N TYR A 45 8.90 9.43 -0.49
CA TYR A 45 9.18 9.40 0.94
C TYR A 45 10.60 9.89 1.21
N GLY A 46 10.82 10.62 2.31
CA GLY A 46 12.15 11.06 2.73
C GLY A 46 12.35 12.56 2.86
N ASN A 47 11.72 13.38 2.00
CA ASN A 47 12.04 14.80 1.86
C ASN A 47 10.79 15.73 1.87
N THR A 48 11.02 17.04 1.98
CA THR A 48 10.44 17.92 3.02
C THR A 48 9.43 18.98 2.56
N HIS A 49 8.97 18.98 1.31
CA HIS A 49 8.15 20.08 0.77
C HIS A 49 6.65 19.75 0.75
N HIS A 50 6.06 19.66 1.94
CA HIS A 50 4.64 19.29 2.13
C HIS A 50 3.61 20.24 1.49
N PHE A 51 4.04 21.36 0.90
CA PHE A 51 3.18 22.33 0.21
C PHE A 51 3.42 22.40 -1.30
N CYS A 52 4.37 21.63 -1.83
CA CYS A 52 4.70 21.59 -3.24
C CYS A 52 4.34 20.22 -3.79
N VAL A 53 3.51 20.17 -4.83
CA VAL A 53 3.23 18.93 -5.56
C VAL A 53 4.32 18.71 -6.59
N GLU A 54 4.81 17.48 -6.66
CA GLU A 54 5.92 17.02 -7.50
C GLU A 54 5.83 17.57 -8.93
N SER A 55 6.78 18.45 -9.25
CA SER A 55 6.83 19.18 -10.51
C SER A 55 6.99 18.25 -11.71
N SER A 56 7.76 17.17 -11.58
CA SER A 56 7.98 16.20 -12.67
C SER A 56 6.71 15.41 -13.04
N ALA A 57 5.73 15.33 -12.14
CA ALA A 57 4.43 14.72 -12.39
C ALA A 57 3.43 15.70 -13.06
N GLY A 58 3.86 16.93 -13.36
CA GLY A 58 3.03 17.97 -13.97
C GLY A 58 2.42 18.95 -12.97
N GLY A 59 2.77 18.84 -11.69
CA GLY A 59 2.49 19.84 -10.65
C GLY A 59 1.04 19.93 -10.17
N ARG A 60 0.81 20.92 -9.30
CA ARG A 60 -0.42 21.06 -8.50
C ARG A 60 -1.72 21.16 -9.31
N ASP A 61 -1.68 21.84 -10.46
CA ASP A 61 -2.91 22.18 -11.20
C ASP A 61 -3.53 20.91 -11.79
N LYS A 62 -2.70 19.93 -12.20
CA LYS A 62 -3.17 18.61 -12.65
C LYS A 62 -3.65 17.76 -11.47
N TYR A 63 -2.96 17.86 -10.33
CA TYR A 63 -3.23 17.05 -9.15
C TYR A 63 -4.62 17.31 -8.56
N ARG A 64 -5.05 18.59 -8.51
CA ARG A 64 -6.39 19.01 -8.04
C ARG A 64 -7.57 18.36 -8.79
N HIS A 65 -7.35 17.85 -10.01
CA HIS A 65 -8.40 17.28 -10.85
C HIS A 65 -8.65 15.78 -10.61
N LEU A 66 -7.92 15.18 -9.68
CA LEU A 66 -8.04 13.77 -9.35
C LEU A 66 -8.68 13.60 -7.95
N ASN A 67 -9.78 12.85 -7.86
CA ASN A 67 -10.34 12.43 -6.57
C ASN A 67 -9.55 11.22 -6.07
N LEU A 68 -8.70 11.40 -5.04
CA LEU A 68 -7.67 10.44 -4.66
C LEU A 68 -7.53 10.32 -3.15
N LEU A 69 -7.03 9.16 -2.73
CA LEU A 69 -6.33 8.98 -1.47
C LEU A 69 -4.83 9.21 -1.71
N GLU A 70 -4.16 9.89 -0.79
CA GLU A 70 -2.71 10.05 -0.85
C GLU A 70 -2.03 9.26 0.26
N ALA A 71 -1.09 8.42 -0.16
CA ALA A 71 -0.14 7.80 0.72
C ALA A 71 0.94 8.80 1.13
N ILE A 72 0.99 9.08 2.42
CA ILE A 72 2.05 9.89 2.99
C ILE A 72 2.93 8.97 3.83
N SER A 73 4.23 8.94 3.52
CA SER A 73 5.19 8.39 4.49
C SER A 73 5.78 9.52 5.26
N THR A 74 5.74 9.32 6.55
CA THR A 74 6.39 10.20 7.48
C THR A 74 7.78 9.64 7.65
N THR A 75 8.66 9.87 6.67
CA THR A 75 10.08 9.95 7.02
C THR A 75 10.21 11.24 7.82
N ILE A 76 9.74 11.18 9.07
CA ILE A 76 9.80 12.30 9.99
C ILE A 76 11.30 12.44 10.26
N PRO A 77 11.93 13.56 9.91
CA PRO A 77 13.29 13.79 10.37
C PRO A 77 13.32 13.63 11.90
N PRO A 78 14.47 13.26 12.50
CA PRO A 78 14.60 12.96 13.93
C PRO A 78 14.00 14.01 14.89
N ASP A 79 13.69 15.20 14.38
CA ASP A 79 13.09 16.33 15.07
C ASP A 79 11.56 16.38 14.84
N LEU A 80 10.85 15.34 15.29
CA LEU A 80 9.38 15.25 15.26
C LEU A 80 8.69 16.49 15.89
N LEU A 81 9.35 17.13 16.85
CA LEU A 81 8.85 18.29 17.60
C LEU A 81 8.81 19.59 16.79
N THR A 82 9.73 19.78 15.82
CA THR A 82 9.81 21.04 15.04
C THR A 82 8.99 20.99 13.76
N ASN A 83 8.67 19.79 13.25
CA ASN A 83 7.99 19.60 11.96
C ASN A 83 6.52 19.15 12.04
N SER A 84 5.99 18.82 13.23
CA SER A 84 4.59 18.38 13.39
C SER A 84 3.55 19.42 12.93
N GLY A 85 3.85 20.71 13.13
CA GLY A 85 3.04 21.82 12.62
C GLY A 85 3.03 21.90 11.09
N THR A 86 4.19 21.77 10.45
CA THR A 86 4.34 21.74 8.99
C THR A 86 3.64 20.54 8.39
N PHE A 87 3.76 19.37 9.01
CA PHE A 87 3.10 18.14 8.55
C PHE A 87 1.56 18.26 8.60
N THR A 88 1.02 18.77 9.71
CA THR A 88 -0.42 19.00 9.86
C THR A 88 -0.94 20.01 8.84
N SER A 89 -0.20 21.10 8.64
CA SER A 89 -0.57 22.16 7.70
C SER A 89 -0.45 21.71 6.24
N GLY A 90 0.54 20.88 5.92
CA GLY A 90 0.67 20.26 4.59
C GLY A 90 -0.48 19.30 4.29
N ALA A 91 -0.87 18.45 5.25
CA ALA A 91 -2.04 17.59 5.10
C ALA A 91 -3.34 18.41 4.95
N ALA A 92 -3.50 19.50 5.71
CA ALA A 92 -4.61 20.42 5.54
C ALA A 92 -4.64 21.04 4.13
N PHE A 93 -3.50 21.49 3.63
CA PHE A 93 -3.36 22.00 2.26
C PHE A 93 -3.79 20.96 1.21
N LEU A 94 -3.37 19.70 1.34
CA LEU A 94 -3.76 18.64 0.40
C LEU A 94 -5.28 18.38 0.43
N VAL A 95 -5.91 18.45 1.60
CA VAL A 95 -7.37 18.30 1.73
C VAL A 95 -8.14 19.51 1.18
N GLU A 96 -7.76 20.72 1.58
CA GLU A 96 -8.52 21.95 1.26
C GLU A 96 -8.24 22.47 -0.15
N GLU A 97 -6.98 22.47 -0.57
CA GLU A 97 -6.57 23.08 -1.83
C GLU A 97 -6.46 22.05 -2.95
N MET A 98 -6.03 20.82 -2.65
CA MET A 98 -5.87 19.76 -3.66
C MET A 98 -7.05 18.78 -3.68
N HIS A 99 -8.01 18.93 -2.77
CA HIS A 99 -9.23 18.11 -2.67
C HIS A 99 -9.00 16.61 -2.41
N VAL A 100 -7.85 16.25 -1.82
CA VAL A 100 -7.56 14.87 -1.43
C VAL A 100 -8.65 14.33 -0.47
N ASP A 101 -9.07 13.10 -0.68
CA ASP A 101 -10.15 12.44 0.06
C ASP A 101 -9.69 11.78 1.36
N GLY A 102 -8.38 11.56 1.49
CA GLY A 102 -7.83 10.95 2.68
C GLY A 102 -6.37 10.58 2.55
N PHE A 103 -5.85 10.04 3.64
CA PHE A 103 -4.46 9.72 3.81
C PHE A 103 -4.27 8.28 4.26
N ARG A 104 -3.27 7.63 3.70
CA ARG A 104 -2.66 6.43 4.30
C ARG A 104 -1.30 6.82 4.87
N VAL A 105 -1.12 6.64 6.17
CA VAL A 105 0.09 7.01 6.91
C VAL A 105 0.99 5.79 7.04
N ASP A 106 2.08 5.78 6.28
CA ASP A 106 3.12 4.74 6.33
C ASP A 106 3.82 4.68 7.71
N LEU A 107 4.28 3.50 8.11
CA LEU A 107 5.10 3.28 9.32
C LEU A 107 4.60 4.04 10.57
N THR A 108 3.30 4.01 10.83
CA THR A 108 2.69 4.75 11.95
C THR A 108 3.29 4.30 13.29
N ASP A 109 3.68 3.03 13.41
CA ASP A 109 4.34 2.46 14.60
C ASP A 109 5.67 3.15 14.95
N ALA A 110 6.40 3.66 13.95
CA ALA A 110 7.61 4.46 14.16
C ALA A 110 7.31 5.79 14.88
N ILE A 111 6.11 6.33 14.71
CA ILE A 111 5.69 7.60 15.31
C ILE A 111 5.33 7.41 16.78
N HIS A 112 4.55 6.36 17.10
CA HIS A 112 3.87 6.27 18.41
C HIS A 112 4.39 5.16 19.34
N ARG A 113 5.25 4.26 18.83
CA ARG A 113 5.71 3.08 19.58
C ARG A 113 7.21 2.80 19.52
N ASN A 114 7.83 2.98 18.35
CA ASN A 114 9.17 2.44 18.08
C ASN A 114 10.29 3.49 18.18
N ASN A 115 10.07 4.59 18.91
CA ASN A 115 11.09 5.62 19.08
C ASN A 115 12.25 5.13 19.97
N LYS A 116 13.48 5.16 19.42
CA LYS A 116 14.71 4.72 20.09
C LYS A 116 15.84 5.73 19.87
N LEU A 117 16.77 5.83 20.83
CA LEU A 117 18.01 6.57 20.66
C LEU A 117 18.95 5.80 19.72
N TYR A 118 19.34 6.43 18.61
CA TYR A 118 20.18 5.80 17.58
C TYR A 118 21.52 5.25 18.12
N VAL A 119 22.07 5.86 19.18
CA VAL A 119 23.42 5.55 19.68
C VAL A 119 23.50 4.26 20.50
N ASP A 120 22.46 3.93 21.27
CA ASP A 120 22.45 2.78 22.18
C ASP A 120 21.17 1.95 22.09
N GLY A 121 20.22 2.32 21.22
CA GLY A 121 18.95 1.63 21.00
C GLY A 121 17.94 1.80 22.12
N ARG A 122 18.19 2.67 23.11
CA ARG A 122 17.30 2.84 24.27
C ARG A 122 15.95 3.41 23.84
N GLU A 123 14.87 2.80 24.34
CA GLU A 123 13.50 3.27 24.10
C GLU A 123 13.25 4.66 24.69
N LEU A 124 12.54 5.48 23.92
CA LEU A 124 12.14 6.84 24.29
C LEU A 124 10.64 6.91 24.55
N GLY A 125 10.21 6.45 25.73
CA GLY A 125 8.79 6.40 26.10
C GLY A 125 8.05 7.75 25.99
N HIS A 126 8.72 8.86 26.29
CA HIS A 126 8.13 10.20 26.14
C HIS A 126 7.89 10.58 24.67
N ALA A 127 8.77 10.16 23.76
CA ALA A 127 8.58 10.37 22.32
C ALA A 127 7.39 9.55 21.79
N ASN A 128 7.22 8.32 22.28
CA ASN A 128 6.04 7.51 21.99
C ASN A 128 4.74 8.20 22.43
N VAL A 129 4.68 8.71 23.66
CA VAL A 129 3.51 9.47 24.16
C VAL A 129 3.25 10.73 23.32
N TYR A 130 4.31 11.44 22.93
CA TYR A 130 4.18 12.58 22.03
C TYR A 130 3.58 12.15 20.68
N GLY A 131 4.09 11.09 20.06
CA GLY A 131 3.59 10.57 18.79
C GLY A 131 2.12 10.13 18.85
N GLN A 132 1.70 9.50 19.94
CA GLN A 132 0.29 9.15 20.19
C GLN A 132 -0.58 10.41 20.24
N ASN A 133 -0.17 11.41 21.01
CA ASN A 133 -0.90 12.68 21.11
C ASN A 133 -0.92 13.43 19.77
N PHE A 134 0.19 13.44 19.05
CA PHE A 134 0.31 14.07 17.74
C PHE A 134 -0.66 13.46 16.75
N LEU A 135 -0.66 12.12 16.58
CA LEU A 135 -1.57 11.45 15.64
C LEU A 135 -3.04 11.64 16.02
N CYS A 136 -3.35 11.64 17.31
CA CYS A 136 -4.69 11.93 17.82
C CYS A 136 -5.13 13.38 17.50
N GLN A 137 -4.25 14.36 17.65
CA GLN A 137 -4.52 15.75 17.28
C GLN A 137 -4.63 15.92 15.77
N TRP A 138 -3.74 15.28 15.01
CA TRP A 138 -3.70 15.34 13.55
C TRP A 138 -4.99 14.80 12.94
N SER A 139 -5.45 13.62 13.36
CA SER A 139 -6.70 13.04 12.86
C SER A 139 -7.93 13.89 13.21
N ARG A 140 -7.95 14.51 14.39
CA ARG A 140 -9.02 15.45 14.79
C ARG A 140 -9.01 16.70 13.93
N THR A 141 -7.84 17.29 13.69
CA THR A 141 -7.70 18.49 12.86
C THR A 141 -8.20 18.24 11.45
N LEU A 142 -7.79 17.15 10.81
CA LEU A 142 -8.26 16.81 9.47
C LEU A 142 -9.76 16.55 9.42
N ARG A 143 -10.34 15.92 10.45
CA ARG A 143 -11.79 15.72 10.54
C ARG A 143 -12.57 17.01 10.81
N MET A 144 -11.96 18.02 11.42
CA MET A 144 -12.57 19.36 11.53
C MET A 144 -12.64 20.04 10.17
N ILE A 145 -11.62 19.86 9.33
CA ILE A 145 -11.54 20.42 7.98
C ILE A 145 -12.50 19.66 7.04
N LYS A 146 -12.38 18.33 6.97
CA LYS A 146 -13.21 17.45 6.14
C LYS A 146 -13.73 16.29 7.01
N PRO A 147 -14.97 16.35 7.52
CA PRO A 147 -15.53 15.31 8.39
C PRO A 147 -15.50 13.89 7.81
N ALA A 148 -15.54 13.78 6.47
CA ALA A 148 -15.50 12.53 5.72
C ALA A 148 -14.08 12.06 5.34
N VAL A 149 -13.02 12.74 5.78
CA VAL A 149 -11.64 12.37 5.43
C VAL A 149 -11.33 10.93 5.83
N ILE A 150 -10.80 10.16 4.88
CA ILE A 150 -10.40 8.77 5.10
C ILE A 150 -8.99 8.76 5.70
N LEU A 151 -8.78 8.09 6.83
CA LEU A 151 -7.46 7.93 7.45
C LEU A 151 -7.18 6.44 7.66
N ILE A 152 -6.11 5.96 7.03
CA ILE A 152 -5.64 4.57 7.11
C ILE A 152 -4.24 4.58 7.72
N ALA A 153 -3.99 3.73 8.70
CA ALA A 153 -2.66 3.56 9.28
C ALA A 153 -1.98 2.30 8.70
N GLU A 154 -0.71 2.40 8.34
CA GLU A 154 0.16 1.23 8.32
C GLU A 154 0.78 1.07 9.71
N ASP A 155 0.28 0.11 10.49
CA ASP A 155 0.71 -0.12 11.87
C ASP A 155 0.88 -1.61 12.16
N ARG A 156 2.04 -1.95 12.74
CA ARG A 156 2.46 -3.34 12.98
C ARG A 156 2.40 -3.76 14.46
N THR A 157 1.89 -2.89 15.33
CA THR A 157 1.96 -3.08 16.79
C THR A 157 0.85 -3.96 17.35
N GLY A 158 -0.23 -4.15 16.58
CA GLY A 158 -1.44 -4.80 17.07
C GLY A 158 -2.28 -3.93 18.00
N TRP A 159 -1.94 -2.65 18.20
CA TRP A 159 -2.66 -1.79 19.14
C TRP A 159 -4.06 -1.41 18.62
N ASP A 160 -5.10 -1.78 19.37
CA ASP A 160 -6.49 -1.52 19.00
C ASP A 160 -6.87 -0.04 19.07
N ALA A 161 -6.10 0.80 19.77
CA ALA A 161 -6.42 2.22 19.86
C ALA A 161 -6.20 2.96 18.53
N ILE A 162 -5.45 2.39 17.59
CA ILE A 162 -5.21 2.97 16.27
C ILE A 162 -6.53 3.33 15.58
N THR A 163 -7.48 2.38 15.56
CA THR A 163 -8.76 2.52 14.86
C THR A 163 -9.91 3.00 15.75
N LYS A 164 -9.64 3.38 17.01
CA LYS A 164 -10.65 3.93 17.90
C LYS A 164 -10.82 5.44 17.68
N PRO A 165 -12.03 5.99 17.91
CA PRO A 165 -12.23 7.44 17.91
C PRO A 165 -11.33 8.14 18.93
N SER A 166 -10.85 9.33 18.58
CA SER A 166 -10.05 10.16 19.49
C SER A 166 -10.77 10.54 20.78
N THR A 167 -12.11 10.59 20.75
CA THR A 167 -12.96 10.82 21.93
C THR A 167 -12.99 9.64 22.90
N GLN A 168 -12.49 8.46 22.49
CA GLN A 168 -12.40 7.24 23.28
C GLN A 168 -10.94 6.86 23.58
N GLY A 169 -10.01 7.81 23.45
CA GLY A 169 -8.58 7.57 23.66
C GLY A 169 -7.90 6.83 22.51
N GLY A 170 -8.51 6.78 21.32
CA GLY A 170 -7.88 6.26 20.11
C GLY A 170 -7.09 7.30 19.31
N LEU A 171 -6.39 6.85 18.27
CA LEU A 171 -5.65 7.74 17.35
C LEU A 171 -6.54 8.32 16.24
N GLY A 172 -7.76 7.80 16.06
CA GLY A 172 -8.74 8.35 15.12
C GLY A 172 -8.60 7.90 13.67
N PHE A 173 -7.84 6.84 13.38
CA PHE A 173 -7.85 6.20 12.06
C PHE A 173 -9.13 5.38 11.87
N GLN A 174 -9.63 5.27 10.63
CA GLN A 174 -10.80 4.44 10.32
C GLN A 174 -10.41 2.98 10.10
N ALA A 175 -9.20 2.72 9.62
CA ALA A 175 -8.71 1.38 9.36
C ALA A 175 -7.19 1.29 9.50
N LYS A 176 -6.68 0.07 9.57
CA LYS A 176 -5.24 -0.21 9.48
C LYS A 176 -4.94 -1.31 8.47
N TRP A 177 -3.79 -1.22 7.81
CA TRP A 177 -3.27 -2.29 6.98
C TRP A 177 -3.08 -3.57 7.80
N ASP A 178 -3.46 -4.70 7.22
CA ASP A 178 -3.25 -6.03 7.78
C ASP A 178 -2.16 -6.76 6.99
N LEU A 179 -0.94 -6.65 7.50
CA LEU A 179 0.22 -7.32 6.91
C LEU A 179 0.20 -8.84 7.17
N GLY A 180 -0.56 -9.31 8.17
CA GLY A 180 -0.67 -10.73 8.48
C GLY A 180 -1.32 -11.50 7.33
N PHE A 181 -2.35 -10.93 6.69
CA PHE A 181 -2.97 -11.51 5.50
C PHE A 181 -1.95 -11.74 4.36
N TYR A 182 -1.15 -10.70 4.06
CA TYR A 182 -0.09 -10.77 3.06
C TYR A 182 0.93 -11.87 3.38
N HIS A 183 1.50 -11.85 4.59
CA HIS A 183 2.55 -12.79 4.98
C HIS A 183 2.05 -14.24 5.14
N CYS A 184 0.76 -14.45 5.43
CA CYS A 184 0.16 -15.79 5.46
C CYS A 184 0.13 -16.42 4.06
N LEU A 185 -0.20 -15.66 3.02
CA LEU A 185 -0.37 -16.22 1.67
C LEU A 185 0.91 -16.13 0.83
N ILE A 186 1.52 -14.95 0.78
CA ILE A 186 2.61 -14.59 -0.14
C ILE A 186 3.88 -14.42 0.68
N GLY A 187 3.97 -13.32 1.43
CA GLY A 187 5.11 -12.92 2.25
C GLY A 187 6.38 -12.57 1.48
N ASP A 188 7.23 -11.77 2.12
CA ASP A 188 8.57 -11.48 1.65
C ASP A 188 9.54 -12.67 1.83
N SER A 189 10.65 -12.57 1.11
CA SER A 189 11.75 -13.55 1.09
C SER A 189 12.68 -13.47 2.29
N ASP A 190 12.83 -12.30 2.91
CA ASP A 190 13.82 -12.02 3.96
C ASP A 190 13.34 -12.41 5.37
N TYR A 191 12.82 -13.64 5.49
CA TYR A 191 12.45 -14.27 6.75
C TYR A 191 11.46 -13.45 7.57
N SER A 192 10.22 -13.46 7.12
CA SER A 192 8.98 -13.04 7.78
C SER A 192 8.73 -13.62 9.19
N GLY A 193 9.72 -13.69 10.08
CA GLY A 193 9.53 -14.03 11.50
C GLY A 193 8.79 -15.33 11.78
N GLY A 194 8.74 -16.28 10.84
CA GLY A 194 7.98 -17.52 10.97
C GLY A 194 6.57 -17.52 10.37
N TRP A 195 6.17 -16.54 9.55
CA TRP A 195 4.87 -16.55 8.87
C TRP A 195 4.73 -17.72 7.86
N PRO A 196 3.51 -18.27 7.66
CA PRO A 196 3.31 -19.49 6.88
C PRO A 196 3.67 -19.45 5.39
N ARG A 197 3.55 -18.30 4.72
CA ARG A 197 3.81 -18.12 3.28
C ARG A 197 3.27 -19.26 2.42
N LEU A 198 1.96 -19.50 2.53
CA LEU A 198 1.30 -20.69 2.03
C LEU A 198 1.57 -20.95 0.55
N PHE A 199 1.62 -19.94 -0.31
CA PHE A 199 1.87 -20.16 -1.73
C PHE A 199 3.32 -20.50 -2.06
N PHE A 200 4.27 -19.89 -1.36
CA PHE A 200 5.68 -20.19 -1.52
C PHE A 200 5.98 -21.62 -1.05
N ASN A 201 5.45 -22.00 0.11
CA ASN A 201 5.68 -23.30 0.73
C ASN A 201 4.85 -24.42 0.09
N ALA A 202 3.69 -24.12 -0.50
CA ALA A 202 2.87 -25.11 -1.17
C ALA A 202 3.59 -25.71 -2.40
N GLY A 203 4.02 -26.96 -2.27
CA GLY A 203 4.77 -27.69 -3.30
C GLY A 203 6.26 -27.84 -2.99
N LEU A 204 6.72 -27.35 -1.84
CA LEU A 204 8.03 -27.69 -1.27
C LEU A 204 7.87 -28.79 -0.21
N GLY A 205 8.97 -29.52 0.08
CA GLY A 205 9.05 -30.49 1.17
C GLY A 205 8.46 -31.87 0.87
N GLU A 206 8.24 -32.66 1.93
CA GLU A 206 7.80 -34.07 1.87
C GLU A 206 6.30 -34.24 2.18
N ASN A 207 5.45 -33.31 1.71
CA ASN A 207 4.00 -33.24 2.00
C ASN A 207 3.64 -32.88 3.46
N ASP A 208 4.44 -32.05 4.11
CA ASP A 208 4.08 -31.50 5.41
C ASP A 208 2.76 -30.69 5.35
N ALA A 209 2.02 -30.68 6.45
CA ALA A 209 0.79 -29.90 6.55
C ALA A 209 1.07 -28.40 6.45
N LEU A 210 0.31 -27.71 5.61
CA LEU A 210 0.35 -26.25 5.50
C LEU A 210 -0.32 -25.59 6.72
N GLN A 211 0.30 -24.53 7.24
CA GLN A 211 -0.17 -23.79 8.43
C GLN A 211 -1.32 -22.83 8.10
N PHE A 212 -2.53 -23.37 7.95
CA PHE A 212 -3.75 -22.61 7.61
C PHE A 212 -4.41 -21.88 8.79
N ASP A 213 -3.99 -22.18 10.01
CA ASP A 213 -4.49 -21.57 11.24
C ASP A 213 -4.25 -20.05 11.27
N HIS A 214 -3.06 -19.59 10.87
CA HIS A 214 -2.76 -18.16 10.82
C HIS A 214 -3.58 -17.46 9.71
N LEU A 215 -3.81 -18.11 8.57
CA LEU A 215 -4.69 -17.57 7.53
C LEU A 215 -6.13 -17.44 8.04
N SER A 216 -6.59 -18.44 8.79
CA SER A 216 -7.93 -18.43 9.39
C SER A 216 -8.09 -17.28 10.39
N GLU A 217 -7.07 -17.04 11.21
CA GLU A 217 -7.01 -15.88 12.11
C GLU A 217 -6.96 -14.55 11.34
N ALA A 218 -6.12 -14.43 10.31
CA ALA A 218 -6.03 -13.24 9.47
C ALA A 218 -7.39 -12.93 8.82
N LEU A 219 -8.05 -13.93 8.24
CA LEU A 219 -9.40 -13.79 7.68
C LEU A 219 -10.43 -13.40 8.74
N TYR A 220 -10.40 -14.01 9.92
CA TYR A 220 -11.28 -13.62 11.02
C TYR A 220 -11.07 -12.15 11.42
N ASN A 221 -9.82 -11.69 11.43
CA ASN A 221 -9.46 -10.33 11.82
C ASN A 221 -9.87 -9.27 10.80
N THR A 222 -10.16 -9.64 9.54
CA THR A 222 -10.62 -8.71 8.50
C THR A 222 -11.87 -7.92 8.91
N ARG A 223 -12.70 -8.48 9.80
CA ARG A 223 -13.90 -7.82 10.35
C ARG A 223 -13.62 -6.60 11.24
N TYR A 224 -12.37 -6.37 11.63
CA TYR A 224 -11.98 -5.34 12.59
C TYR A 224 -11.22 -4.19 11.92
N TYR A 225 -11.93 -3.37 11.12
CA TYR A 225 -11.40 -2.13 10.54
C TYR A 225 -10.05 -2.34 9.84
N ARG A 226 -9.98 -3.38 8.99
CA ARG A 226 -8.75 -3.74 8.28
C ARG A 226 -8.80 -3.29 6.83
N VAL A 227 -7.63 -2.92 6.33
CA VAL A 227 -7.32 -2.84 4.91
C VAL A 227 -6.41 -4.00 4.60
N ILE A 228 -6.73 -4.80 3.59
CA ILE A 228 -5.86 -5.91 3.17
C ILE A 228 -5.21 -5.57 1.84
N VAL A 229 -3.93 -5.94 1.75
CA VAL A 229 -3.07 -5.58 0.63
C VAL A 229 -2.34 -6.85 0.21
N PRO A 230 -2.80 -7.56 -0.84
CA PRO A 230 -2.14 -8.77 -1.31
C PRO A 230 -0.77 -8.51 -1.91
N GLU A 231 -0.54 -7.33 -2.46
CA GLU A 231 0.77 -6.86 -2.91
C GLU A 231 0.82 -5.37 -2.66
N SER A 232 1.93 -4.90 -2.11
CA SER A 232 2.25 -3.48 -2.04
C SER A 232 3.45 -3.21 -2.94
N ARG A 233 3.78 -1.93 -3.12
CA ARG A 233 5.00 -1.53 -3.82
C ARG A 233 6.29 -2.08 -3.17
N ASP A 234 6.31 -2.26 -1.85
CA ASP A 234 7.48 -2.76 -1.12
C ASP A 234 7.69 -4.25 -1.44
N GLU A 235 6.58 -4.95 -1.66
CA GLU A 235 6.50 -6.39 -1.91
C GLU A 235 6.60 -6.78 -3.40
N ALA A 236 6.37 -5.85 -4.31
CA ALA A 236 6.42 -6.07 -5.76
C ALA A 236 7.85 -6.22 -6.33
N GLY A 237 8.86 -6.47 -5.49
CA GLY A 237 10.23 -6.86 -5.91
C GLY A 237 11.34 -5.83 -5.71
N ASN A 238 11.18 -4.94 -4.73
CA ASN A 238 12.17 -3.91 -4.37
C ASN A 238 13.22 -4.34 -3.37
N ALA A 239 12.90 -5.29 -2.50
CA ALA A 239 13.83 -5.87 -1.55
C ALA A 239 14.42 -7.19 -2.10
N GLY A 240 15.27 -7.82 -1.29
CA GLY A 240 15.96 -9.06 -1.61
C GLY A 240 15.04 -10.28 -1.59
N GLY A 241 14.16 -10.40 -2.58
CA GLY A 241 13.40 -11.62 -2.89
C GLY A 241 11.86 -11.58 -2.82
N PRO A 242 11.16 -10.51 -2.37
CA PRO A 242 9.76 -10.32 -2.78
C PRO A 242 9.65 -10.30 -4.31
N ALA A 243 8.48 -10.63 -4.83
CA ALA A 243 8.18 -10.57 -6.26
C ALA A 243 6.66 -10.43 -6.45
N ARG A 244 6.24 -10.17 -7.69
CA ARG A 244 4.82 -10.10 -8.03
C ARG A 244 4.06 -11.34 -7.56
N THR A 245 2.84 -11.17 -7.06
CA THR A 245 2.00 -12.24 -6.49
C THR A 245 1.92 -13.47 -7.40
N ILE A 246 1.73 -13.28 -8.72
CA ILE A 246 1.65 -14.38 -9.68
C ILE A 246 2.96 -15.18 -9.83
N VAL A 247 4.10 -14.55 -9.57
CA VAL A 247 5.43 -15.18 -9.61
C VAL A 247 5.66 -15.96 -8.31
N VAL A 248 5.34 -15.37 -7.16
CA VAL A 248 5.44 -16.04 -5.85
C VAL A 248 4.45 -17.21 -5.75
N ALA A 249 3.29 -17.11 -6.39
CA ALA A 249 2.28 -18.15 -6.43
C ALA A 249 2.81 -19.53 -6.86
N VAL A 250 3.89 -19.58 -7.65
CA VAL A 250 4.55 -20.81 -8.09
C VAL A 250 6.04 -20.83 -7.73
N ASN A 251 6.42 -20.16 -6.65
CA ASN A 251 7.79 -20.11 -6.15
C ASN A 251 8.81 -19.76 -7.26
N HIS A 252 8.53 -18.68 -8.00
CA HIS A 252 9.37 -18.17 -9.07
C HIS A 252 9.57 -19.11 -10.27
N ALA A 253 8.83 -20.22 -10.35
CA ALA A 253 8.87 -21.10 -11.51
C ALA A 253 8.41 -20.36 -12.79
N PRO A 254 9.01 -20.66 -13.96
CA PRO A 254 8.60 -20.04 -15.22
C PRO A 254 7.10 -20.17 -15.53
N LEU A 255 6.46 -19.06 -15.87
CA LEU A 255 5.01 -18.96 -16.05
C LEU A 255 4.54 -19.41 -17.45
N PHE A 256 4.75 -20.68 -17.78
CA PHE A 256 4.24 -21.30 -19.02
C PHE A 256 3.57 -22.66 -18.75
N GLY A 257 2.76 -23.13 -19.71
CA GLY A 257 2.14 -24.45 -19.65
C GLY A 257 1.36 -24.72 -18.35
N PRO A 258 1.48 -25.91 -17.75
CA PRO A 258 0.81 -26.26 -16.49
C PRO A 258 1.14 -25.34 -15.31
N THR A 259 2.39 -24.86 -15.21
CA THR A 259 2.82 -23.94 -14.14
C THR A 259 1.99 -22.67 -14.16
N ARG A 260 1.71 -22.12 -15.34
CA ARG A 260 0.88 -20.93 -15.49
C ARG A 260 -0.56 -21.15 -15.02
N THR A 261 -1.11 -22.34 -15.26
CA THR A 261 -2.45 -22.70 -14.79
C THR A 261 -2.52 -22.71 -13.26
N VAL A 262 -1.51 -23.30 -12.60
CA VAL A 262 -1.40 -23.33 -11.14
C VAL A 262 -1.20 -21.92 -10.58
N ALA A 263 -0.31 -21.13 -11.18
CA ALA A 263 -0.09 -19.73 -10.80
C ALA A 263 -1.38 -18.93 -10.84
N LYS A 264 -2.14 -19.04 -11.94
CA LYS A 264 -3.44 -18.37 -12.07
C LYS A 264 -4.43 -18.83 -11.00
N ALA A 265 -4.49 -20.13 -10.68
CA ALA A 265 -5.42 -20.63 -9.68
C ALA A 265 -5.12 -20.08 -8.27
N ARG A 266 -3.84 -20.10 -7.85
CA ARG A 266 -3.40 -19.55 -6.57
C ARG A 266 -3.52 -18.02 -6.51
N TYR A 267 -3.20 -17.37 -7.62
CA TYR A 267 -3.44 -15.94 -7.82
C TYR A 267 -4.92 -15.63 -7.57
N VAL A 268 -5.85 -16.24 -8.32
CA VAL A 268 -7.30 -16.05 -8.16
C VAL A 268 -7.77 -16.33 -6.73
N LEU A 269 -7.24 -17.35 -6.07
CA LEU A 269 -7.54 -17.62 -4.66
C LEU A 269 -7.15 -16.45 -3.75
N CYS A 270 -5.96 -15.88 -3.94
CA CYS A 270 -5.49 -14.72 -3.16
C CYS A 270 -6.47 -13.55 -3.25
N TYR A 271 -6.79 -13.12 -4.46
CA TYR A 271 -7.67 -11.98 -4.68
C TYR A 271 -9.12 -12.27 -4.35
N GLY A 272 -9.58 -13.49 -4.59
CA GLY A 272 -10.91 -13.93 -4.18
C GLY A 272 -11.05 -13.84 -2.67
N LEU A 273 -10.08 -14.33 -1.90
CA LEU A 273 -10.05 -14.17 -0.44
C LEU A 273 -10.02 -12.71 -0.04
N SER A 274 -9.30 -11.85 -0.76
CA SER A 274 -9.25 -10.44 -0.44
C SER A 274 -10.58 -9.73 -0.68
N LEU A 275 -11.12 -9.84 -1.89
CA LEU A 275 -12.37 -9.20 -2.30
C LEU A 275 -13.58 -9.69 -1.49
N LEU A 276 -13.57 -10.95 -1.07
CA LEU A 276 -14.67 -11.57 -0.31
C LEU A 276 -14.48 -11.51 1.21
N SER A 277 -13.37 -10.94 1.69
CA SER A 277 -13.18 -10.71 3.12
C SER A 277 -14.07 -9.57 3.64
N ALA A 278 -14.12 -9.40 4.97
CA ALA A 278 -14.82 -8.27 5.58
C ALA A 278 -13.98 -6.96 5.60
N ALA A 279 -12.74 -7.00 5.10
CA ALA A 279 -11.84 -5.86 5.06
C ALA A 279 -12.03 -5.05 3.77
N THR A 280 -11.50 -3.82 3.77
CA THR A 280 -11.37 -3.05 2.53
C THR A 280 -10.15 -3.56 1.74
N PRO A 281 -10.32 -4.06 0.51
CA PRO A 281 -9.19 -4.50 -0.30
C PRO A 281 -8.51 -3.33 -1.00
N VAL A 282 -7.17 -3.36 -1.05
CA VAL A 282 -6.35 -2.48 -1.89
C VAL A 282 -5.41 -3.35 -2.71
N PHE A 283 -5.33 -3.06 -4.01
CA PHE A 283 -4.47 -3.78 -4.94
C PHE A 283 -3.44 -2.83 -5.54
N PHE A 284 -2.24 -3.33 -5.74
CA PHE A 284 -1.16 -2.60 -6.37
C PHE A 284 -1.23 -2.72 -7.89
N MET A 285 -0.80 -1.68 -8.59
CA MET A 285 -0.94 -1.62 -10.04
C MET A 285 -0.22 -2.77 -10.76
N GLY A 286 -0.90 -3.32 -11.77
CA GLY A 286 -0.45 -4.48 -12.54
C GLY A 286 -0.93 -5.81 -11.98
N GLU A 287 -1.36 -5.85 -10.71
CA GLU A 287 -2.01 -7.05 -10.17
C GLU A 287 -3.20 -7.43 -11.05
N GLU A 288 -4.07 -6.50 -11.40
CA GLU A 288 -5.31 -6.73 -12.14
C GLU A 288 -5.16 -7.45 -13.50
N VAL A 289 -3.94 -7.55 -14.01
CA VAL A 289 -3.57 -8.27 -15.24
C VAL A 289 -2.49 -9.33 -15.05
N GLY A 290 -2.09 -9.61 -13.80
CA GLY A 290 -1.05 -10.55 -13.43
C GLY A 290 0.33 -10.15 -13.97
N ALA A 291 0.71 -8.89 -13.78
CA ALA A 291 2.04 -8.38 -14.06
C ALA A 291 3.11 -9.27 -13.40
N GLN A 292 4.21 -9.49 -14.10
CA GLN A 292 5.26 -10.44 -13.70
C GLN A 292 6.59 -9.75 -13.43
N GLN A 293 6.82 -8.58 -14.02
CA GLN A 293 8.07 -7.86 -13.84
C GLN A 293 8.12 -7.16 -12.48
N PRO A 294 9.28 -7.18 -11.81
CA PRO A 294 9.45 -6.53 -10.52
C PRO A 294 9.30 -5.01 -10.67
N TYR A 295 8.64 -4.39 -9.70
CA TYR A 295 8.39 -2.95 -9.65
C TYR A 295 9.56 -2.18 -9.01
N ARG A 296 10.77 -2.13 -9.61
CA ARG A 296 11.91 -1.55 -8.89
C ARG A 296 12.08 -0.05 -9.02
N TYR A 297 12.38 0.65 -7.92
CA TYR A 297 12.64 2.10 -7.92
C TYR A 297 13.70 2.55 -8.94
N ASN A 298 14.73 1.73 -9.17
CA ASN A 298 15.89 2.07 -10.00
C ASN A 298 15.81 1.55 -11.44
N ASN A 299 14.83 0.73 -11.80
CA ASN A 299 14.77 0.13 -13.13
C ASN A 299 13.35 -0.06 -13.68
N PHE A 300 12.34 0.49 -13.00
CA PHE A 300 10.95 0.32 -13.39
C PHE A 300 10.70 0.67 -14.86
N LEU A 301 11.27 1.77 -15.39
CA LEU A 301 11.06 2.16 -16.78
C LEU A 301 11.48 1.09 -17.79
N HIS A 302 12.55 0.34 -17.52
CA HIS A 302 13.04 -0.74 -18.38
C HIS A 302 12.24 -2.05 -18.20
N ARG A 303 11.58 -2.21 -17.06
CA ARG A 303 10.83 -3.40 -16.66
C ARG A 303 9.32 -3.21 -16.77
N ARG A 304 8.86 -2.01 -17.12
CA ARG A 304 7.45 -1.63 -17.16
C ARG A 304 6.72 -2.49 -18.18
N GLU A 305 5.70 -3.19 -17.71
CA GLU A 305 4.78 -3.93 -18.56
C GLU A 305 3.68 -3.00 -19.09
N ASP A 306 3.21 -3.29 -20.30
CA ASP A 306 2.01 -2.65 -20.86
C ASP A 306 0.77 -3.35 -20.30
N ILE A 307 0.20 -2.76 -19.24
CA ILE A 307 -0.97 -3.30 -18.55
C ILE A 307 -2.21 -3.40 -19.45
N ILE A 308 -2.33 -2.51 -20.45
CA ILE A 308 -3.47 -2.52 -21.39
C ILE A 308 -3.31 -3.70 -22.35
N ALA A 309 -2.11 -3.90 -22.89
CA ALA A 309 -1.82 -5.06 -23.74
C ALA A 309 -1.94 -6.38 -22.96
N LEU A 310 -1.46 -6.43 -21.71
CA LEU A 310 -1.63 -7.60 -20.84
C LEU A 310 -3.11 -7.90 -20.59
N ARG A 311 -3.92 -6.88 -20.27
CA ARG A 311 -5.37 -7.01 -20.13
C ARG A 311 -6.00 -7.65 -21.37
N ASP A 312 -5.66 -7.17 -22.55
CA ASP A 312 -6.32 -7.62 -23.79
C ASP A 312 -5.81 -9.00 -24.25
N GLY A 313 -4.60 -9.37 -23.83
CA GLY A 313 -3.99 -10.66 -24.11
C GLY A 313 -4.03 -11.62 -22.92
N ILE A 314 -2.84 -11.95 -22.41
CA ILE A 314 -2.64 -13.08 -21.50
C ILE A 314 -3.25 -12.87 -20.11
N GLY A 315 -3.43 -11.62 -19.70
CA GLY A 315 -4.01 -11.20 -18.42
C GLY A 315 -5.53 -11.09 -18.43
N ARG A 316 -6.16 -11.17 -19.61
CA ARG A 316 -7.62 -11.07 -19.79
C ARG A 316 -8.44 -11.90 -18.79
N PRO A 317 -8.10 -13.17 -18.50
CA PRO A 317 -8.90 -13.95 -17.57
C PRO A 317 -8.81 -13.47 -16.11
N MET A 318 -7.68 -12.87 -15.71
CA MET A 318 -7.53 -12.28 -14.37
C MET A 318 -8.35 -10.99 -14.30
N PHE A 319 -8.21 -10.12 -15.31
CA PHE A 319 -9.01 -8.91 -15.44
C PHE A 319 -10.53 -9.17 -15.29
N HIS A 320 -11.07 -10.16 -16.03
CA HIS A 320 -12.50 -10.47 -15.93
C HIS A 320 -12.88 -11.05 -14.57
N PHE A 321 -12.02 -11.86 -13.95
CA PHE A 321 -12.28 -12.35 -12.59
C PHE A 321 -12.47 -11.20 -11.58
N PHE A 322 -11.58 -10.20 -11.60
CA PHE A 322 -11.73 -9.01 -10.75
C PHE A 322 -13.03 -8.27 -11.04
N LYS A 323 -13.25 -7.96 -12.32
CA LYS A 323 -14.40 -7.19 -12.75
C LYS A 323 -15.71 -7.87 -12.36
N ASP A 324 -15.85 -9.17 -12.64
CA ASP A 324 -17.07 -9.93 -12.38
C ASP A 324 -17.35 -10.09 -10.88
N LEU A 325 -16.32 -10.02 -10.03
CA LEU A 325 -16.49 -10.14 -8.58
C LEU A 325 -16.89 -8.81 -7.91
N ILE A 326 -16.53 -7.68 -8.52
CA ILE A 326 -16.81 -6.34 -7.97
C ILE A 326 -18.08 -5.72 -8.59
N SER A 327 -18.45 -6.10 -9.83
CA SER A 327 -19.61 -5.57 -10.56
C SER A 327 -20.95 -6.12 -10.08
#